data_AF-A0A800C6B1-F1
#
_entry.id   AF-A0A800C6B1-F1
#
_cell.length_a   1.000
_cell.length_b   1.000
_cell.length_c   1.000
_cell.angle_alpha   90.00
_cell.angle_beta   90.00
_cell.angle_gamma   90.00
#
_symmetry.space_group_name_H-M   'P 1'
#
loop_
_entity.id
_entity.type
_entity.pdbx_description
1 polymer ?
#
loop_
_entity_poly.entity_id
_entity_poly.type
_entity_poly.pdbx_seq_one_letter_code
_entity_poly.pdbx_strand_id
1 'polypeptide(L)' 'MLHEMKVSGLTIDPASNSPIVLLKSVEGDHAVPIWIGILEATAIATELENVRFARPMTHD' A
#
# COMPACT_ATOMS: atom_id res chain seq x y z
N MET A 1 -4.30 8.51 20.98
CA MET A 1 -2.88 8.64 20.62
C MET A 1 -2.71 8.15 19.19
N LEU A 2 -1.78 8.73 18.43
CA LEU A 2 -1.44 8.27 17.07
C LEU A 2 -0.28 7.28 17.16
N HIS A 3 -0.26 6.28 16.28
CA HIS A 3 0.82 5.29 16.20
C HIS A 3 1.51 5.40 14.84
N GLU A 4 2.85 5.40 14.85
CA GLU A 4 3.61 5.33 13.60
C GLU A 4 3.45 3.95 12.96
N MET A 5 3.16 3.97 11.66
CA MET A 5 2.89 2.79 10.85
C MET A 5 3.71 2.87 9.57
N LYS A 6 4.18 1.72 9.09
CA LYS A 6 4.86 1.59 7.79
C LYS A 6 4.09 0.67 6.88
N VAL A 7 4.16 0.94 5.58
CA VAL A 7 3.63 0.05 4.56
C VAL A 7 4.47 -1.22 4.55
N SER A 8 3.87 -2.34 4.94
CA SER A 8 4.52 -3.65 4.94
C SER A 8 4.40 -4.34 3.58
N GLY A 9 3.37 -4.02 2.81
CA GLY A 9 3.17 -4.58 1.47
C GLY A 9 1.75 -4.38 0.95
N LEU A 10 1.55 -4.82 -0.29
CA LEU A 10 0.25 -4.89 -0.96
C LEU A 10 -0.13 -6.36 -1.19
N THR A 11 -1.41 -6.67 -1.06
CA THR A 11 -1.96 -7.98 -1.38
C THR A 11 -3.35 -7.83 -1.99
N ILE A 12 -3.95 -8.94 -2.41
CA ILE A 12 -5.31 -9.00 -2.95
C ILE A 12 -6.12 -9.93 -2.07
N ASP A 13 -7.31 -9.47 -1.66
CA ASP A 13 -8.29 -10.33 -1.01
C ASP A 13 -8.86 -11.35 -2.01
N PRO A 14 -8.66 -12.66 -1.81
CA PRO A 14 -9.17 -13.67 -2.73
C PRO A 14 -10.70 -13.73 -2.79
N ALA A 15 -11.42 -13.24 -1.78
CA ALA A 15 -12.88 -13.28 -1.77
C ALA A 15 -13.52 -12.18 -2.64
N SER A 16 -12.97 -10.97 -2.56
CA SER A 16 -13.50 -9.78 -3.24
C SER A 16 -12.67 -9.33 -4.45
N ASN A 17 -11.52 -9.98 -4.68
CA ASN A 17 -10.49 -9.58 -5.64
C ASN A 17 -10.08 -8.10 -5.49
N SER A 18 -10.19 -7.57 -4.27
CA SER A 18 -9.92 -6.17 -3.95
C SER A 18 -8.52 -6.01 -3.37
N PRO A 19 -7.75 -4.99 -3.79
CA PRO A 19 -6.43 -4.73 -3.23
C PRO A 19 -6.49 -4.31 -1.76
N ILE A 20 -5.52 -4.77 -0.99
CA ILE A 20 -5.31 -4.43 0.42
C ILE A 20 -3.87 -3.93 0.58
N VAL A 21 -3.70 -2.77 1.20
CA VAL A 21 -2.40 -2.35 1.75
C VAL A 21 -2.32 -2.76 3.22
N LEU A 22 -1.23 -3.43 3.60
CA LEU A 22 -0.98 -3.82 4.97
C LEU A 22 -0.05 -2.80 5.63
N LEU A 23 -0.54 -2.15 6.68
CA LEU A 23 0.27 -1.30 7.53
C LEU A 23 0.75 -2.10 8.74
N LYS A 24 2.02 -1.97 9.11
CA LYS A 24 2.59 -2.57 10.32
C LYS A 24 3.11 -1.47 11.25
N SER A 25 2.85 -1.61 12.55
CA SER A 25 3.38 -0.68 13.56
C SER A 25 4.91 -0.77 13.64
N VAL A 26 5.55 0.36 13.88
CA VAL A 26 7.02 0.41 14.05
C VAL A 26 7.44 -0.13 15.41
N GLU A 27 6.65 0.12 16.46
CA GLU A 27 6.99 -0.19 17.86
C GLU A 27 6.23 -1.41 18.42
N GLY A 28 5.43 -2.09 17.60
CA GLY A 28 4.64 -3.23 18.05
C GLY A 28 4.23 -4.17 16.91
N ASP A 29 3.52 -5.24 17.24
CA ASP A 29 3.12 -6.28 16.28
C ASP A 29 1.72 -6.09 15.70
N HIS A 30 1.13 -4.90 15.89
CA HIS A 30 -0.15 -4.57 15.28
C HIS A 30 0.01 -4.37 13.77
N ALA A 31 -0.89 -5.00 13.02
CA ALA A 31 -1.03 -4.79 11.59
C ALA A 31 -2.47 -4.37 11.27
N VAL A 32 -2.61 -3.42 10.36
CA VAL A 32 -3.90 -2.86 9.93
C VAL A 32 -4.04 -3.06 8.43
N PRO A 33 -4.97 -3.91 7.96
CA PRO A 33 -5.30 -3.99 6.55
C PRO A 33 -6.22 -2.84 6.16
N ILE A 34 -5.93 -2.18 5.02
CA ILE A 34 -6.78 -1.15 4.43
C ILE A 34 -7.10 -1.55 3.00
N TRP A 35 -8.39 -1.72 2.70
CA TRP A 35 -8.86 -1.94 1.33
C TRP A 35 -8.76 -0.64 0.55
N ILE A 36 -8.19 -0.72 -0.64
CA ILE A 36 -7.98 0.41 -1.55
C ILE A 36 -8.47 0.04 -2.94
N GLY A 37 -8.69 1.04 -3.79
CA GLY A 37 -9.02 0.79 -5.18
C GLY A 37 -7.81 0.30 -5.98
N ILE A 38 -8.10 -0.22 -7.18
CA ILE A 38 -7.08 -0.80 -8.07
C ILE A 38 -6.08 0.26 -8.57
N LEU A 39 -6.53 1.51 -8.74
CA LEU A 39 -5.68 2.58 -9.24
C LEU A 39 -4.71 3.06 -8.15
N GLU A 40 -5.20 3.18 -6.91
CA GLU A 40 -4.38 3.50 -5.75
C GLU A 40 -3.36 2.41 -5.48
N ALA A 41 -3.80 1.15 -5.56
CA ALA A 41 -2.92 0.00 -5.40
C ALA A 41 -1.77 0.00 -6.40
N THR A 42 -2.08 0.29 -7.67
CA THR A 42 -1.07 0.38 -8.73
C THR A 42 -0.08 1.51 -8.45
N ALA A 43 -0.55 2.70 -8.07
CA ALA A 43 0.33 3.84 -7.76
C ALA A 43 1.26 3.56 -6.57
N ILE A 44 0.75 2.91 -5.52
CA ILE A 44 1.57 2.54 -4.36
C ILE A 44 2.58 1.46 -4.75
N ALA A 45 2.16 0.43 -5.50
CA ALA A 45 3.06 -0.64 -5.93
C ALA A 45 4.22 -0.11 -6.79
N THR A 46 3.95 0.80 -7.73
CA THR A 46 5.00 1.37 -8.58
C THR A 46 6.04 2.17 -7.78
N GLU A 47 5.60 2.90 -6.75
CA GLU A 47 6.51 3.65 -5.88
C GLU A 47 7.32 2.70 -4.98
N LEU A 48 6.69 1.67 -4.40
CA LEU A 48 7.38 0.66 -3.60
C LEU A 48 8.44 -0.10 -4.42
N GLU A 49 8.15 -0.37 -5.69
CA GLU A 49 9.08 -0.99 -6.64
C GLU A 49 10.13 0.00 -7.20
N ASN A 50 10.06 1.30 -6.83
CA ASN A 50 10.93 2.37 -7.32
C ASN A 50 10.95 2.47 -8.86
N VAL A 51 9.81 2.22 -9.49
CA VAL A 51 9.67 2.28 -10.96
C VAL A 51 9.63 3.73 -11.41
N ARG A 52 10.59 4.12 -12.27
CA ARG A 52 10.59 5.44 -12.91
C ARG A 52 9.95 5.37 -14.29
N PHE A 53 8.86 6.10 -14.47
CA PHE A 53 8.20 6.21 -15.76
C PHE A 53 8.82 7.30 -16.65
N ALA A 54 8.60 7.19 -17.97
CA ALA A 54 9.10 8.17 -18.94
C ALA A 54 8.42 9.55 -18.84
N ARG A 55 7.25 9.60 -18.19
CA ARG A 55 6.49 10.81 -17.89
C ARG A 55 6.06 10.77 -16.43
N PRO A 56 5.90 11.93 -15.78
CA PRO A 56 5.43 11.98 -14.40
C PRO A 56 4.02 11.41 -14.27
N MET A 57 3.84 10.57 -13.26
CA MET A 57 2.57 10.05 -12.78
C MET A 57 1.96 11.03 -11.77
N THR A 58 0.71 10.78 -11.36
CA THR A 58 -0.07 11.71 -10.53
C THR A 58 0.56 12.02 -9.16
N HIS A 59 1.37 11.13 -8.62
CA HIS A 59 1.98 11.25 -7.29
C HIS A 59 3.51 11.44 -7.32
N ASP A 60 4.09 11.57 -8.52
CA ASP A 60 5.53 11.81 -8.72
C ASP A 60 5.94 13.25 -8.34
#